data_AF-A0A8J8K623-F1
#
_entry.id   AF-A0A8J8K623-F1
#
_cell.length_a   1.000
_cell.length_b   1.000
_cell.length_c   1.000
_cell.angle_alpha   90.00
_cell.angle_beta   90.00
_cell.angle_gamma   90.00
#
_symmetry.space_group_name_H-M   'P 1'
#
loop_
_entity.id
_entity.type
_entity.pdbx_description
1 polymer ?
#
loop_
_entity_poly.entity_id
_entity_poly.type
_entity_poly.pdbx_seq_one_letter_code
_entity_poly.pdbx_strand_id
1 'polypeptide(L)'
;MDDSKEKAKRWIEKLKITTDLFLKLPVDTKLPNGWGKRELGIHLQGWDEEMIKIAEPLKQGKAFIWEDFCADPPDSYNAKFLERSKGKRLEEVISSFEQTRTTIVKVYEDILNNHFQEDKKHTDYFSLWWHDVHHLKLAGIDVEDLIE
;
A
#
# COMPACT_ATOMS: atom_id res chain seq x y z
N MET A 1 -4.71 27.79 -1.24
CA MET A 1 -4.84 27.05 0.03
C MET A 1 -6.01 26.11 -0.16
N ASP A 2 -5.75 24.85 -0.52
CA ASP A 2 -6.66 23.68 -0.40
C ASP A 2 -6.09 22.37 -1.05
N ASP A 3 -4.86 22.37 -1.62
CA ASP A 3 -4.45 21.25 -2.50
C ASP A 3 -4.04 19.97 -1.75
N SER A 4 -3.45 20.05 -0.55
CA SER A 4 -2.91 18.86 0.14
C SER A 4 -4.00 17.86 0.57
N LYS A 5 -5.13 18.36 1.08
CA LYS A 5 -6.24 17.50 1.51
C LYS A 5 -6.96 16.86 0.33
N GLU A 6 -7.20 17.61 -0.74
CA GLU A 6 -7.77 17.08 -1.99
C GLU A 6 -6.81 16.11 -2.69
N LYS A 7 -5.50 16.36 -2.62
CA LYS A 7 -4.49 15.40 -3.06
C LYS A 7 -4.54 14.10 -2.26
N ALA A 8 -4.62 14.16 -0.93
CA ALA A 8 -4.75 12.97 -0.10
C ALA A 8 -6.04 12.18 -0.41
N LYS A 9 -7.18 12.86 -0.60
CA LYS A 9 -8.43 12.22 -1.07
C LYS A 9 -8.24 11.46 -2.39
N ARG A 10 -7.67 12.14 -3.40
CA ARG A 10 -7.38 11.50 -4.70
C ARG A 10 -6.48 10.29 -4.55
N TRP A 11 -5.49 10.33 -3.66
CA TRP A 11 -4.57 9.22 -3.41
C TRP A 11 -5.23 8.03 -2.72
N ILE A 12 -6.20 8.26 -1.83
CA ILE A 12 -7.05 7.18 -1.28
C ILE A 12 -7.87 6.52 -2.39
N GLU A 13 -8.46 7.31 -3.30
CA GLU A 13 -9.20 6.75 -4.43
C GLU A 13 -8.29 5.96 -5.38
N LYS A 14 -7.08 6.46 -5.65
CA LYS A 14 -6.08 5.70 -6.42
C LYS A 14 -5.74 4.37 -5.75
N LEU A 15 -5.63 4.32 -4.42
CA LEU A 15 -5.40 3.07 -3.68
C LEU A 15 -6.54 2.06 -3.87
N LYS A 16 -7.79 2.53 -3.88
CA LYS A 16 -8.96 1.69 -4.15
C LYS A 16 -8.91 1.13 -5.57
N ILE A 17 -8.53 1.96 -6.56
CA ILE A 17 -8.39 1.50 -7.95
C ILE A 17 -7.25 0.48 -8.08
N THR A 18 -6.08 0.73 -7.49
CA THR A 18 -4.95 -0.22 -7.57
C THR A 18 -5.26 -1.54 -6.86
N THR A 19 -6.07 -1.50 -5.79
CA THR A 19 -6.61 -2.70 -5.14
C THR A 19 -7.41 -3.54 -6.12
N ASP A 20 -8.39 -2.93 -6.81
CA ASP A 20 -9.22 -3.62 -7.79
C ASP A 20 -8.40 -4.21 -8.96
N LEU A 21 -7.40 -3.47 -9.44
CA LEU A 21 -6.50 -3.92 -10.51
C LEU A 21 -5.69 -5.14 -10.08
N PHE A 22 -5.11 -5.12 -8.87
CA PHE A 22 -4.38 -6.27 -8.33
C PHE A 22 -5.29 -7.50 -8.19
N LEU A 23 -6.51 -7.33 -7.67
CA LEU A 23 -7.45 -8.44 -7.50
C LEU A 23 -7.83 -9.09 -8.83
N LYS A 24 -7.92 -8.30 -9.90
CA LYS A 24 -8.21 -8.75 -11.28
C LYS A 24 -7.03 -9.39 -12.01
N LEU A 25 -5.80 -9.33 -11.47
CA LEU A 25 -4.65 -9.96 -12.12
C LEU A 25 -4.90 -11.46 -12.40
N PRO A 26 -4.48 -12.01 -13.55
CA PRO A 26 -4.51 -13.44 -13.80
C PRO A 26 -3.75 -14.24 -12.73
N VAL A 27 -4.22 -15.43 -12.38
CA VAL A 27 -3.57 -16.29 -11.36
C VAL A 27 -2.16 -16.71 -11.78
N ASP A 28 -1.92 -16.84 -13.08
CA ASP A 28 -0.65 -17.18 -13.72
C ASP A 28 0.26 -15.97 -13.99
N THR A 29 -0.09 -14.78 -13.49
CA THR A 29 0.74 -13.58 -13.57
C THR A 29 2.15 -13.86 -13.05
N LYS A 30 3.16 -13.42 -13.80
CA LYS A 30 4.57 -13.54 -13.45
C LYS A 30 5.30 -12.23 -13.69
N LEU A 31 5.95 -11.70 -12.65
CA LEU A 31 6.73 -10.47 -12.70
C LEU A 31 8.17 -10.76 -13.17
N PRO A 32 8.90 -9.75 -13.69
CA PRO A 32 10.29 -9.90 -14.13
C PRO A 32 11.26 -10.40 -13.05
N ASN A 33 10.98 -10.13 -11.77
CA ASN A 33 11.75 -10.60 -10.62
C ASN A 33 11.44 -12.06 -10.23
N GLY A 34 10.59 -12.75 -11.00
CA GLY A 34 10.21 -14.14 -10.78
C GLY A 34 9.02 -14.35 -9.84
N TRP A 35 8.48 -13.28 -9.23
CA TRP A 35 7.31 -13.37 -8.36
C TRP A 35 6.04 -13.70 -9.14
N GLY A 36 5.17 -14.52 -8.55
CA GLY A 36 3.80 -14.70 -9.01
C GLY A 36 2.82 -13.75 -8.32
N LYS A 37 1.54 -13.83 -8.69
CA LYS A 37 0.45 -13.07 -8.03
C LYS A 37 0.44 -13.28 -6.51
N ARG A 38 0.80 -14.47 -6.05
CA ARG A 38 0.87 -14.82 -4.62
C ARG A 38 1.93 -14.01 -3.89
N GLU A 39 3.16 -14.01 -4.38
CA GLU A 39 4.27 -13.27 -3.78
C GLU A 39 4.00 -11.76 -3.82
N LEU A 40 3.43 -11.27 -4.92
CA LEU A 40 2.98 -9.89 -5.01
C LEU A 40 1.92 -9.56 -3.96
N GLY A 41 0.91 -10.41 -3.78
CA GLY A 41 -0.13 -10.19 -2.75
C GLY A 41 0.45 -10.15 -1.33
N ILE A 42 1.39 -11.04 -1.02
CA ILE A 42 2.10 -11.03 0.28
C ILE A 42 2.87 -9.72 0.47
N HIS A 43 3.55 -9.27 -0.59
CA HIS A 43 4.33 -8.04 -0.60
C HIS A 43 3.47 -6.80 -0.37
N LEU A 44 2.39 -6.64 -1.13
CA LEU A 44 1.47 -5.51 -0.98
C LEU A 44 0.81 -5.51 0.41
N GLN A 45 0.30 -6.66 0.85
CA GLN A 45 -0.26 -6.81 2.20
C GLN A 45 0.74 -6.41 3.29
N GLY A 46 2.01 -6.82 3.15
CA GLY A 46 3.04 -6.52 4.13
C GLY A 46 3.28 -5.03 4.30
N TRP A 47 3.36 -4.28 3.19
CA TRP A 47 3.50 -2.84 3.25
C TRP A 47 2.25 -2.14 3.81
N ASP A 48 1.05 -2.64 3.51
CA ASP A 48 -0.17 -2.11 4.12
C ASP A 48 -0.15 -2.24 5.65
N GLU A 49 0.28 -3.39 6.17
CA GLU A 49 0.39 -3.62 7.61
C GLU A 49 1.40 -2.67 8.27
N GLU A 50 2.54 -2.39 7.62
CA GLU A 50 3.49 -1.40 8.15
C GLU A 50 2.87 0.01 8.13
N MET A 51 2.18 0.39 7.05
CA MET A 51 1.51 1.70 6.97
C MET A 51 0.40 1.85 8.01
N ILE A 52 -0.32 0.77 8.34
CA ILE A 52 -1.31 0.78 9.44
C ILE A 52 -0.63 1.06 10.78
N LYS A 53 0.52 0.47 11.08
CA LYS A 53 1.23 0.72 12.36
C LYS A 53 1.66 2.18 12.49
N ILE A 54 2.00 2.82 11.37
CA ILE A 54 2.45 4.21 11.33
C ILE A 54 1.29 5.20 11.55
N ALA A 55 0.05 4.75 11.40
CA ALA A 55 -1.14 5.58 11.63
C ALA A 55 -1.23 6.10 13.06
N GLU A 56 -0.82 5.31 14.06
CA GLU A 56 -0.98 5.67 15.46
C GLU A 56 -0.14 6.91 15.86
N PRO A 57 1.16 6.99 15.53
CA PRO A 57 1.93 8.23 15.65
C PRO A 57 1.28 9.45 14.97
N LEU A 58 0.73 9.27 13.76
CA LEU A 58 0.06 10.34 13.01
C LEU A 58 -1.19 10.86 13.72
N LYS A 59 -1.99 9.97 14.29
CA LYS A 59 -3.17 10.33 15.10
C LYS A 59 -2.82 11.16 16.34
N GLN A 60 -1.62 10.98 16.86
CA GLN A 60 -1.04 11.75 17.97
C GLN A 60 -0.40 13.07 17.51
N GLY A 61 -0.52 13.42 16.22
CA GLY A 61 0.03 14.63 15.63
C GLY A 61 1.54 14.59 15.39
N LYS A 62 2.17 13.41 15.42
CA LYS A 62 3.57 13.24 15.02
C LYS A 62 3.64 13.15 13.49
N ALA A 63 4.63 13.82 12.92
CA ALA A 63 4.87 13.76 11.48
C ALA A 63 5.29 12.35 11.04
N PHE A 64 4.90 12.00 9.82
CA PHE A 64 5.43 10.82 9.13
C PHE A 64 6.91 11.01 8.81
N ILE A 65 7.76 10.12 9.31
CA ILE A 65 9.20 10.07 9.05
C ILE A 65 9.53 8.62 8.68
N TRP A 66 9.74 8.35 7.39
CA TRP A 66 9.92 6.99 6.88
C TRP A 66 11.06 6.24 7.57
N GLU A 67 12.15 6.95 7.84
CA GLU A 67 13.37 6.44 8.46
C GLU A 67 13.14 5.91 9.89
N ASP A 68 12.16 6.47 10.61
CA ASP A 68 11.82 6.02 11.97
C ASP A 68 11.12 4.65 11.97
N PHE A 69 10.60 4.22 10.81
CA PHE A 69 9.78 3.01 10.69
C PHE A 69 10.44 1.89 9.88
N CYS A 70 11.38 2.25 9.01
CA CYS A 70 12.06 1.32 8.11
C CYS A 70 13.57 1.30 8.39
N ALA A 71 13.95 0.71 9.53
CA ALA A 71 15.35 0.63 9.96
C ALA A 71 16.16 -0.40 9.15
N ASP A 72 15.49 -1.43 8.64
CA ASP A 72 16.10 -2.40 7.72
C ASP A 72 15.91 -1.98 6.26
N PRO A 73 16.80 -2.40 5.34
CA PRO A 73 16.59 -2.23 3.91
C PRO A 73 15.23 -2.82 3.46
N PRO A 74 14.56 -2.23 2.46
CA PRO A 74 13.27 -2.73 1.95
C PRO A 74 13.27 -4.23 1.60
N ASP A 75 14.36 -4.73 1.03
CA ASP A 75 14.50 -6.16 0.68
C ASP A 75 14.42 -7.08 1.90
N SER A 76 14.92 -6.63 3.06
CA SER A 76 14.82 -7.38 4.32
C SER A 76 13.37 -7.50 4.80
N TYR A 77 12.55 -6.45 4.62
CA TYR A 77 11.11 -6.51 4.92
C TYR A 77 10.38 -7.45 3.96
N ASN A 78 10.67 -7.36 2.66
CA ASN A 78 10.09 -8.23 1.65
C ASN A 78 10.36 -9.71 1.97
N ALA A 79 11.60 -10.04 2.35
CA ALA A 79 11.98 -11.39 2.76
C ALA A 79 11.21 -11.85 4.02
N LYS A 80 11.06 -10.99 5.03
CA LYS A 80 10.25 -11.29 6.23
C LYS A 80 8.78 -11.54 5.88
N PHE A 81 8.21 -10.77 4.96
CA PHE A 81 6.82 -10.94 4.54
C PHE A 81 6.59 -12.28 3.84
N LEU A 82 7.53 -12.68 2.98
CA LEU A 82 7.50 -13.97 2.29
C LEU A 82 7.66 -15.14 3.27
N GLU A 83 8.64 -15.07 4.19
CA GLU A 83 8.89 -16.17 5.13
C GLU A 83 7.72 -16.36 6.11
N ARG A 84 7.15 -15.29 6.67
CA ARG A 84 5.98 -15.42 7.57
C ARG A 84 4.71 -15.93 6.88
N SER A 85 4.66 -15.83 5.55
CA SER A 85 3.52 -16.25 4.72
C SER A 85 3.78 -17.59 4.02
N LYS A 86 4.87 -18.26 4.36
CA LYS A 86 5.23 -19.57 3.83
C LYS A 86 4.13 -20.59 4.11
N GLY A 87 3.77 -21.36 3.08
CA GLY A 87 2.70 -22.35 3.16
C GLY A 87 1.28 -21.81 2.97
N LYS A 88 1.05 -20.49 3.02
CA LYS A 88 -0.26 -19.92 2.67
C LYS A 88 -0.56 -20.10 1.18
N ARG A 89 -1.78 -20.51 0.84
CA ARG A 89 -2.27 -20.59 -0.53
C ARG A 89 -2.60 -19.21 -1.08
N LEU A 90 -2.73 -19.10 -2.41
CA LEU A 90 -3.05 -17.83 -3.07
C LEU A 90 -4.36 -17.24 -2.55
N GLU A 91 -5.41 -18.05 -2.40
CA GLU A 91 -6.73 -17.61 -1.96
C GLU A 91 -6.69 -17.03 -0.54
N GLU A 92 -5.86 -17.60 0.33
CA GLU A 92 -5.66 -17.11 1.70
C GLU A 92 -4.91 -15.78 1.71
N VAL A 93 -3.93 -15.63 0.82
CA VAL A 93 -3.19 -14.37 0.62
C VAL A 93 -4.12 -13.29 0.09
N ILE A 94 -4.92 -13.58 -0.94
CA ILE A 94 -5.88 -12.62 -1.50
C ILE A 94 -6.90 -12.20 -0.45
N SER A 95 -7.49 -13.15 0.29
CA SER A 95 -8.45 -12.81 1.34
C SER A 95 -7.82 -11.96 2.45
N SER A 96 -6.58 -12.26 2.84
CA SER A 96 -5.84 -11.47 3.84
C SER A 96 -5.56 -10.07 3.30
N PHE A 97 -5.13 -9.95 2.05
CA PHE A 97 -4.89 -8.68 1.37
C PHE A 97 -6.15 -7.82 1.32
N GLU A 98 -7.31 -8.36 0.92
CA GLU A 98 -8.58 -7.62 0.86
C GLU A 98 -8.99 -7.06 2.23
N GLN A 99 -8.81 -7.86 3.29
CA GLN A 99 -9.09 -7.43 4.66
C GLN A 99 -8.13 -6.31 5.10
N THR A 100 -6.84 -6.44 4.81
CA THR A 100 -5.84 -5.42 5.13
C THR A 100 -6.08 -4.14 4.31
N ARG A 101 -6.45 -4.25 3.03
CA ARG A 101 -6.84 -3.11 2.18
C ARG A 101 -8.04 -2.36 2.70
N THR A 102 -9.08 -3.08 3.10
CA THR A 102 -10.25 -2.49 3.77
C THR A 102 -9.85 -1.74 5.04
N THR A 103 -8.87 -2.26 5.78
CA THR A 103 -8.38 -1.64 7.02
C THR A 103 -7.57 -0.38 6.75
N ILE A 104 -6.57 -0.43 5.86
CA ILE A 104 -5.73 0.75 5.56
C ILE A 104 -6.55 1.87 4.94
N VAL A 105 -7.54 1.58 4.08
CA VAL A 105 -8.45 2.60 3.53
C VAL A 105 -9.22 3.30 4.64
N LYS A 106 -9.80 2.57 5.59
CA LYS A 106 -10.50 3.16 6.75
C LYS A 106 -9.57 4.00 7.61
N VAL A 107 -8.34 3.54 7.82
CA VAL A 107 -7.30 4.27 8.56
C VAL A 107 -6.95 5.58 7.85
N TYR A 108 -6.79 5.54 6.53
CA TYR A 108 -6.52 6.73 5.73
C TYR A 108 -7.70 7.72 5.79
N GLU A 109 -8.93 7.24 5.61
CA GLU A 109 -10.13 8.09 5.71
C GLU A 109 -10.27 8.71 7.10
N ASP A 110 -9.96 7.97 8.16
CA ASP A 110 -9.95 8.48 9.54
C ASP A 110 -8.89 9.56 9.75
N ILE A 111 -7.65 9.32 9.32
CA ILE A 111 -6.58 10.33 9.41
C ILE A 111 -6.96 11.58 8.62
N LEU A 112 -7.42 11.42 7.38
CA LEU A 112 -7.82 12.52 6.51
C LEU A 112 -8.93 13.40 7.13
N ASN A 113 -9.90 12.77 7.80
CA ASN A 113 -11.07 13.46 8.34
C ASN A 113 -10.81 14.07 9.72
N ASN A 114 -10.04 13.39 10.57
CA ASN A 114 -9.97 13.70 12.00
C ASN A 114 -8.58 14.15 12.47
N HIS A 115 -7.52 13.80 11.75
CA HIS A 115 -6.13 13.98 12.21
C HIS A 115 -5.22 14.65 11.18
N PHE A 116 -5.75 15.08 10.03
CA PHE A 116 -4.96 15.58 8.92
C PHE A 116 -4.28 16.90 9.27
N GLN A 117 -2.96 16.93 9.07
CA GLN A 117 -2.17 18.15 9.13
C GLN A 117 -1.76 18.55 7.72
N GLU A 118 -1.94 19.82 7.38
CA GLU A 118 -1.61 20.37 6.05
C GLU A 118 -0.10 20.57 5.88
N ASP A 119 0.64 19.47 5.88
CA ASP A 119 2.03 19.45 5.48
C ASP A 119 2.35 18.30 4.53
N LYS A 120 3.52 18.43 3.89
CA LYS A 120 3.97 17.46 2.89
C LYS A 120 4.14 16.07 3.49
N LYS A 121 4.67 15.95 4.71
CA LYS A 121 4.99 14.65 5.33
C LYS A 121 3.71 13.86 5.63
N HIS A 122 2.68 14.54 6.13
CA HIS A 122 1.36 13.93 6.36
C HIS A 122 0.64 13.60 5.05
N THR A 123 0.85 14.38 3.99
CA THR A 123 0.30 14.06 2.66
C THR A 123 0.99 12.83 2.06
N ASP A 124 2.31 12.74 2.16
CA ASP A 124 3.11 11.64 1.62
C ASP A 124 2.78 10.28 2.27
N TYR A 125 2.23 10.26 3.49
CA TYR A 125 1.71 9.03 4.11
C TYR A 125 0.63 8.32 3.26
N PHE A 126 -0.12 9.06 2.44
CA PHE A 126 -1.17 8.51 1.58
C PHE A 126 -0.64 7.98 0.23
N SER A 127 0.67 8.02 -0.02
CA SER A 127 1.26 7.70 -1.34
C SER A 127 1.40 6.21 -1.65
N LEU A 128 0.84 5.31 -0.83
CA LEU A 128 0.98 3.86 -0.98
C LEU A 128 0.46 3.35 -2.33
N TRP A 129 -0.49 4.04 -2.97
CA TRP A 129 -0.97 3.70 -4.32
C TRP A 129 0.16 3.72 -5.36
N TRP A 130 1.18 4.55 -5.18
CA TRP A 130 2.31 4.64 -6.12
C TRP A 130 3.18 3.38 -6.08
N HIS A 131 3.27 2.77 -4.89
CA HIS A 131 3.91 1.48 -4.70
C HIS A 131 3.15 0.37 -5.46
N ASP A 132 1.82 0.36 -5.39
CA ASP A 132 1.01 -0.59 -6.17
C ASP A 132 1.18 -0.38 -7.68
N VAL A 133 1.14 0.88 -8.15
CA VAL A 133 1.33 1.24 -9.56
C VAL A 133 2.65 0.69 -10.10
N HIS A 134 3.75 0.80 -9.33
CA HIS A 134 5.03 0.24 -9.73
C HIS A 134 4.94 -1.27 -10.02
N HIS A 135 4.33 -2.04 -9.12
CA HIS A 135 4.22 -3.49 -9.29
C HIS A 135 3.19 -3.90 -10.34
N LEU A 136 2.09 -3.16 -10.48
CA LEU A 136 1.10 -3.38 -11.51
C LEU A 136 1.69 -3.19 -12.92
N LYS A 137 2.56 -2.18 -13.10
CA LYS A 137 3.33 -2.02 -14.35
C LYS A 137 4.23 -3.21 -14.62
N LEU A 138 4.95 -3.69 -13.60
CA LEU A 138 5.79 -4.87 -13.72
C LEU A 138 4.98 -6.13 -14.06
N ALA A 139 3.72 -6.19 -13.63
CA ALA A 139 2.78 -7.24 -13.99
C ALA A 139 2.13 -7.06 -15.38
N GLY A 140 2.51 -6.01 -16.12
CA GLY A 140 2.00 -5.74 -17.47
C GLY A 140 0.64 -5.04 -17.52
N ILE A 141 0.17 -4.46 -16.41
CA ILE A 141 -1.06 -3.67 -16.37
C ILE A 141 -0.75 -2.23 -16.78
N ASP A 142 -1.56 -1.72 -17.71
CA ASP A 142 -1.55 -0.31 -18.06
C ASP A 142 -2.21 0.52 -16.93
N VAL A 143 -1.46 1.49 -16.43
CA VAL A 143 -1.81 2.35 -15.29
C VAL A 143 -1.38 3.79 -15.56
N GLU A 144 -1.18 4.17 -16.82
CA GLU A 144 -0.75 5.53 -17.19
C GLU A 144 -1.74 6.59 -16.68
N ASP A 145 -3.04 6.32 -16.80
CA ASP A 145 -4.13 7.19 -16.32
C ASP A 145 -4.12 7.43 -14.79
N LEU A 146 -3.39 6.59 -14.02
CA LEU A 146 -3.28 6.75 -12.57
C LEU A 146 -2.10 7.63 -12.15
N ILE A 147 -1.20 7.99 -13.07
CA ILE A 147 0.05 8.70 -12.73
C ILE A 147 -0.10 10.21 -12.83
N GLU A 148 -1.08 10.68 -13.61
CA GLU A 148 -1.50 12.08 -13.72
C GLU A 148 -2.17 12.61 -12.43
#